data_AF-A0A3B6REJ2-F1
#
_entry.id   AF-A0A3B6REJ2-F1
#
_cell.length_a   1.000
_cell.length_b   1.000
_cell.length_c   1.000
_cell.angle_alpha   90.00
_cell.angle_beta   90.00
_cell.angle_gamma   90.00
#
_symmetry.space_group_name_H-M   'P 1'
#
loop_
_entity.id
_entity.type
_entity.pdbx_description
1 polymer ?
#
loop_
_entity_poly.entity_id
_entity_poly.type
_entity_poly.pdbx_seq_one_letter_code
_entity_poly.pdbx_strand_id
1 'polypeptide(L)'
;MPPPHSTQPPSPLPPRPRLLQSLGSCSRRAVTSAASSPSPSPPGWPRPLRYAVLGAGFAGLSVAWHLLKQSPKDSRVSVDVYDENGVGGGASGVSGGLLHPYSPKAKLLWRGGEFWKESMDLLRSAEKANDTAGSDRDDESLIWRRGILRPPTTEKAADILLENAQSCLQSCSLQVLDSDAAQRLIPGLHVPLNLAVYMPLALNINPRKYLQALFSACQNVANEASASSSEQKEFNLYNEHIDNLHQFSGDYDAVIICLGGKASSLPELTNKLPLRTCRGVIAEFQLPSDTVEKYGSQSPSILSDAWLAFQGPCTVSVGSTWQWKSDNHDPSVSDEEARTATEELLPKASAVYPGISKWDYVRARAGIRAMPPLTANGSLPLLGCLNDVIGERSNCAFWLVGGLGARGLLYHGLAGKLTAKAVISSDENMIPSEFTCWKAIKASR
;
A
#
# COMPACT_ATOMS: atom_id res chain seq x y z
N MET A 1 5.82 -58.28 44.72
CA MET A 1 6.59 -59.17 43.83
C MET A 1 6.13 -58.93 42.39
N PRO A 2 7.00 -58.53 41.45
CA PRO A 2 6.73 -58.59 40.01
C PRO A 2 7.29 -59.89 39.40
N PRO A 3 7.09 -60.22 38.10
CA PRO A 3 5.94 -60.08 37.17
C PRO A 3 5.54 -61.51 36.63
N PRO A 4 4.81 -61.72 35.49
CA PRO A 4 5.36 -61.49 34.15
C PRO A 4 4.39 -60.91 33.10
N HIS A 5 5.02 -60.34 32.08
CA HIS A 5 4.47 -59.77 30.86
C HIS A 5 3.89 -60.82 29.90
N SER A 6 2.83 -60.45 29.19
CA SER A 6 2.33 -61.12 27.99
C SER A 6 2.07 -60.09 26.89
N THR A 7 2.19 -60.59 25.66
CA THR A 7 2.53 -59.97 24.39
C THR A 7 1.41 -59.17 23.73
N GLN A 8 1.75 -58.04 23.09
CA GLN A 8 0.95 -57.43 22.03
C GLN A 8 1.79 -57.23 20.74
N PRO A 9 1.20 -57.48 19.55
CA PRO A 9 1.88 -57.36 18.26
C PRO A 9 1.96 -55.90 17.77
N PRO A 10 2.89 -55.57 16.85
CA PRO A 10 3.08 -54.21 16.38
C PRO A 10 2.02 -53.76 15.36
N SER A 11 1.60 -52.51 15.51
CA SER A 11 0.69 -51.78 14.61
C SER A 11 1.35 -51.46 13.25
N PRO A 12 0.58 -51.39 12.15
CA PRO A 12 1.13 -51.13 10.82
C PRO A 12 1.46 -49.64 10.60
N LEU A 13 2.58 -49.41 9.90
CA LEU A 13 3.07 -48.10 9.45
C LEU A 13 2.10 -47.42 8.46
N PRO A 14 2.05 -46.07 8.41
CA PRO A 14 1.23 -45.35 7.44
C PRO A 14 1.85 -45.41 6.02
N PRO A 15 1.03 -45.30 4.95
CA PRO A 15 1.48 -45.49 3.58
C PRO A 15 2.29 -44.30 3.06
N ARG A 16 3.37 -44.59 2.33
CA ARG A 16 4.17 -43.64 1.55
C ARG A 16 3.34 -43.05 0.40
N PRO A 17 3.44 -41.74 0.11
CA PRO A 17 2.83 -41.17 -1.07
C PRO A 17 3.56 -41.63 -2.34
N ARG A 18 2.77 -42.04 -3.35
CA ARG A 18 3.23 -42.52 -4.65
C ARG A 18 3.89 -41.37 -5.43
N LEU A 19 5.10 -41.62 -5.93
CA LEU A 19 5.72 -40.84 -6.99
C LEU A 19 4.89 -40.99 -8.28
N LEU A 20 4.44 -39.86 -8.83
CA LEU A 20 4.09 -39.71 -10.23
C LEU A 20 5.15 -38.82 -10.89
N GLN A 21 6.07 -39.47 -11.60
CA GLN A 21 6.83 -38.91 -12.74
C GLN A 21 5.83 -38.78 -13.92
N SER A 22 5.90 -37.89 -14.91
CA SER A 22 6.80 -36.82 -15.34
C SER A 22 6.03 -35.96 -16.36
N LEU A 23 6.49 -34.73 -16.66
CA LEU A 23 6.64 -34.15 -18.02
C LEU A 23 6.60 -32.61 -17.93
N GLY A 24 7.62 -31.95 -18.49
CA GLY A 24 7.63 -30.51 -18.72
C GLY A 24 8.83 -29.78 -18.11
N SER A 25 10.04 -30.14 -18.54
CA SER A 25 11.24 -29.34 -18.32
C SER A 25 11.08 -27.97 -18.99
N CYS A 26 10.65 -26.96 -18.24
CA CYS A 26 10.84 -25.56 -18.62
C CYS A 26 12.23 -25.15 -18.12
N SER A 27 13.15 -25.07 -19.06
CA SER A 27 14.53 -24.62 -18.91
C SER A 27 14.62 -23.37 -18.03
N ARG A 28 15.26 -23.49 -16.85
CA ARG A 28 15.77 -22.34 -16.11
C ARG A 28 16.92 -21.75 -16.92
N ARG A 29 16.62 -20.81 -17.82
CA ARG A 29 17.64 -19.85 -18.25
C ARG A 29 17.92 -18.93 -17.07
N ALA A 30 19.09 -19.10 -16.46
CA ALA A 30 19.75 -18.02 -15.76
C ALA A 30 19.93 -16.89 -16.78
N VAL A 31 19.09 -15.85 -16.68
CA VAL A 31 19.34 -14.60 -17.38
C VAL A 31 20.38 -13.87 -16.54
N THR A 32 21.64 -14.01 -16.92
CA THR A 32 22.66 -13.02 -16.55
C THR A 32 22.15 -11.68 -17.06
N SER A 33 21.81 -10.75 -16.17
CA SER A 33 21.40 -9.39 -16.52
C SER A 33 22.61 -8.64 -17.07
N ALA A 34 22.90 -8.86 -18.35
CA ALA A 34 23.45 -7.78 -19.13
C ALA A 34 22.35 -6.73 -19.20
N ALA A 35 22.59 -5.54 -18.64
CA ALA A 35 21.76 -4.37 -18.86
C ALA A 35 21.41 -4.33 -20.35
N SER A 36 20.12 -4.45 -20.67
CA SER A 36 19.65 -4.49 -22.05
C SER A 36 20.15 -3.24 -22.75
N SER A 37 21.12 -3.38 -23.66
CA SER A 37 21.55 -2.28 -24.50
C SER A 37 20.31 -1.71 -25.19
N PRO A 38 20.13 -0.37 -25.20
CA PRO A 38 18.91 0.22 -25.74
C PRO A 38 18.70 -0.20 -27.19
N SER A 39 17.46 -0.51 -27.53
CA SER A 39 17.05 -0.71 -28.92
C SER A 39 17.48 0.51 -29.72
N PRO A 40 18.23 0.34 -30.84
CA PRO A 40 18.71 1.47 -31.61
C PRO A 40 17.54 2.35 -32.05
N SER A 41 17.70 3.65 -31.88
CA SER A 41 16.69 4.63 -32.24
C SER A 41 16.43 4.59 -33.74
N PRO A 42 15.16 4.67 -34.20
CA PRO A 42 14.89 4.95 -35.61
C PRO A 42 15.61 6.26 -36.01
N PRO A 43 16.18 6.34 -37.24
CA PRO A 43 16.87 7.54 -37.69
C PRO A 43 15.99 8.79 -37.56
N GLY A 44 16.49 9.84 -36.90
CA GLY A 44 15.81 11.14 -36.79
C GLY A 44 14.99 11.38 -35.51
N TRP A 45 14.89 10.39 -34.60
CA TRP A 45 14.15 10.54 -33.34
C TRP A 45 15.04 11.01 -32.16
N PRO A 46 14.57 11.91 -31.27
CA PRO A 46 15.30 12.31 -30.07
C PRO A 46 15.59 11.11 -29.16
N ARG A 47 16.69 11.14 -28.40
CA ARG A 47 17.01 10.10 -27.41
C ARG A 47 15.82 9.87 -26.46
N PRO A 48 15.49 8.62 -26.07
CA PRO A 48 14.40 8.38 -25.13
C PRO A 48 14.68 9.03 -23.77
N LEU A 49 13.65 9.63 -23.17
CA LEU A 49 13.67 10.03 -21.77
C LEU A 49 13.62 8.77 -20.91
N ARG A 50 14.59 8.59 -20.02
CA ARG A 50 14.69 7.40 -19.18
C ARG A 50 14.51 7.76 -17.72
N TYR A 51 13.58 7.09 -17.06
CA TYR A 51 13.28 7.28 -15.64
C TYR A 51 13.43 5.97 -14.89
N ALA A 52 14.22 5.97 -13.82
CA ALA A 52 14.25 4.88 -12.86
C ALA A 52 13.31 5.19 -11.68
N VAL A 53 12.44 4.26 -11.31
CA VAL A 53 11.56 4.39 -10.14
C VAL A 53 11.94 3.30 -9.13
N LEU A 54 12.46 3.72 -7.98
CA LEU A 54 12.98 2.82 -6.96
C LEU A 54 11.89 2.47 -5.95
N GLY A 55 11.25 1.33 -6.12
CA GLY A 55 10.19 0.77 -5.28
C GLY A 55 8.87 0.61 -6.03
N ALA A 56 8.26 -0.57 -5.93
CA ALA A 56 7.02 -0.97 -6.61
C ALA A 56 5.79 -0.95 -5.66
N GLY A 57 5.79 -0.04 -4.69
CA GLY A 57 4.68 0.22 -3.78
C GLY A 57 3.73 1.30 -4.27
N PHE A 58 2.88 1.83 -3.38
CA PHE A 58 1.91 2.88 -3.72
C PHE A 58 2.55 4.10 -4.39
N ALA A 59 3.65 4.60 -3.81
CA ALA A 59 4.35 5.79 -4.31
C ALA A 59 4.94 5.54 -5.71
N GLY A 60 5.72 4.47 -5.88
CA GLY A 60 6.44 4.22 -7.14
C GLY A 60 5.51 3.89 -8.30
N LEU A 61 4.49 3.05 -8.11
CA LEU A 61 3.54 2.77 -9.19
C LEU A 61 2.68 3.98 -9.55
N SER A 62 2.37 4.85 -8.59
CA SER A 62 1.70 6.13 -8.88
C SER A 62 2.58 7.06 -9.71
N VAL A 63 3.86 7.21 -9.35
CA VAL A 63 4.84 7.98 -10.13
C VAL A 63 4.95 7.41 -11.54
N ALA A 64 5.19 6.10 -11.68
CA ALA A 64 5.33 5.44 -12.96
C ALA A 64 4.11 5.63 -13.86
N TRP A 65 2.91 5.45 -13.33
CA TRP A 65 1.66 5.72 -14.05
C TRP A 65 1.61 7.16 -14.58
N HIS A 66 1.94 8.13 -13.73
CA HIS A 66 1.89 9.53 -14.13
C HIS A 66 3.01 9.94 -15.10
N LEU A 67 4.21 9.36 -14.99
CA LEU A 67 5.28 9.55 -15.98
C LEU A 67 4.81 9.06 -17.36
N LEU A 68 4.23 7.86 -17.45
CA LEU A 68 3.72 7.30 -18.70
C LEU A 68 2.55 8.12 -19.29
N LYS A 69 1.65 8.64 -18.44
CA LYS A 69 0.46 9.37 -18.87
C LYS A 69 0.70 10.84 -19.20
N GLN A 70 1.66 11.50 -18.56
CA GLN A 70 1.85 12.95 -18.66
C GLN A 70 3.06 13.36 -19.47
N SER A 71 3.95 12.42 -19.80
CA SER A 71 5.02 12.71 -20.74
C SER A 71 4.46 13.15 -22.10
N PRO A 72 5.13 14.08 -22.80
CA PRO A 72 4.65 14.59 -24.09
C PRO A 72 4.44 13.45 -25.09
N LYS A 73 3.39 13.56 -25.91
CA LYS A 73 3.02 12.51 -26.89
C LYS A 73 4.14 12.24 -27.89
N ASP A 74 4.87 13.28 -28.29
CA ASP A 74 5.96 13.17 -29.26
C ASP A 74 7.29 12.73 -28.63
N SER A 75 7.30 12.35 -27.33
CA SER A 75 8.49 11.89 -26.62
C SER A 75 8.51 10.38 -26.49
N ARG A 76 9.70 9.80 -26.65
CA ARG A 76 9.96 8.40 -26.30
C ARG A 76 10.32 8.31 -24.83
N VAL A 77 9.66 7.42 -24.09
CA VAL A 77 9.81 7.32 -22.64
C VAL A 77 10.04 5.89 -22.22
N SER A 78 11.06 5.65 -21.40
CA SER A 78 11.25 4.39 -20.68
C SER A 78 11.10 4.62 -19.19
N VAL A 79 10.25 3.85 -18.53
CA VAL A 79 10.12 3.84 -17.09
C VAL A 79 10.50 2.46 -16.56
N ASP A 80 11.63 2.41 -15.84
CA ASP A 80 12.19 1.19 -15.28
C ASP A 80 11.94 1.19 -13.77
N VAL A 81 11.12 0.25 -13.28
CA VAL A 81 10.79 0.11 -11.85
C VAL A 81 11.71 -0.94 -11.22
N TYR A 82 12.37 -0.59 -10.12
CA TYR A 82 13.26 -1.49 -9.38
C TYR A 82 12.67 -1.81 -8.01
N ASP A 83 12.43 -3.07 -7.68
CA ASP A 83 11.99 -3.50 -6.36
C ASP A 83 12.40 -4.94 -6.06
N GLU A 84 13.21 -5.15 -5.01
CA GLU A 84 13.73 -6.47 -4.64
C GLU A 84 12.65 -7.53 -4.32
N ASN A 85 11.45 -7.10 -3.91
CA ASN A 85 10.33 -7.97 -3.52
C ASN A 85 9.19 -7.96 -4.56
N GLY A 86 9.37 -7.23 -5.65
CA GLY A 86 8.36 -7.04 -6.70
C GLY A 86 7.15 -6.20 -6.26
N VAL A 87 6.15 -6.17 -7.13
CA VAL A 87 4.95 -5.32 -6.99
C VAL A 87 4.21 -5.57 -5.68
N GLY A 88 4.12 -4.54 -4.83
CA GLY A 88 3.45 -4.62 -3.54
C GLY A 88 4.13 -5.56 -2.53
N GLY A 89 5.41 -5.88 -2.70
CA GLY A 89 6.17 -6.73 -1.77
C GLY A 89 6.43 -6.08 -0.41
N GLY A 90 6.44 -4.74 -0.33
CA GLY A 90 6.67 -3.99 0.90
C GLY A 90 5.40 -3.58 1.68
N ALA A 91 5.53 -2.57 2.54
CA ALA A 91 4.47 -2.09 3.43
C ALA A 91 3.16 -1.70 2.70
N SER A 92 3.22 -1.32 1.43
CA SER A 92 2.03 -0.99 0.64
C SER A 92 1.09 -2.19 0.46
N GLY A 93 1.64 -3.38 0.16
CA GLY A 93 0.85 -4.61 -0.01
C GLY A 93 0.36 -5.22 1.30
N VAL A 94 0.93 -4.81 2.44
CA VAL A 94 0.53 -5.28 3.77
C VAL A 94 -0.59 -4.43 4.38
N SER A 95 -0.78 -3.20 3.90
CA SER A 95 -1.72 -2.22 4.49
C SER A 95 -3.15 -2.75 4.69
N GLY A 96 -3.93 -2.11 5.57
CA GLY A 96 -5.31 -2.53 5.87
C GLY A 96 -6.33 -2.22 4.76
N GLY A 97 -5.94 -1.57 3.66
CA GLY A 97 -6.83 -1.33 2.53
C GLY A 97 -7.96 -0.32 2.74
N LEU A 98 -8.04 0.33 3.91
CA LEU A 98 -9.08 1.29 4.25
C LEU A 98 -8.78 2.66 3.62
N LEU A 99 -9.64 3.11 2.72
CA LEU A 99 -9.47 4.36 1.98
C LEU A 99 -10.62 5.33 2.22
N HIS A 100 -10.27 6.49 2.79
CA HIS A 100 -11.16 7.64 3.03
C HIS A 100 -10.31 8.91 3.26
N PRO A 101 -10.85 10.13 3.03
CA PRO A 101 -10.08 11.38 3.11
C PRO A 101 -10.00 12.02 4.51
N TYR A 102 -10.37 11.29 5.56
CA TYR A 102 -10.57 11.85 6.90
C TYR A 102 -9.47 11.43 7.88
N SER A 103 -9.17 12.31 8.83
CA SER A 103 -8.36 12.00 10.00
C SER A 103 -9.05 10.99 10.93
N PRO A 104 -8.38 10.45 11.96
CA PRO A 104 -9.04 9.59 12.96
C PRO A 104 -10.16 10.32 13.74
N LYS A 105 -10.21 11.66 13.63
CA LYS A 105 -11.24 12.50 14.25
C LYS A 105 -12.38 12.83 13.28
N ALA A 106 -12.50 12.12 12.15
CA ALA A 106 -13.42 12.43 11.04
C ALA A 106 -13.27 13.82 10.40
N LYS A 107 -12.30 14.64 10.83
CA LYS A 107 -11.95 15.90 10.18
C LYS A 107 -11.35 15.64 8.80
N LEU A 108 -11.81 16.37 7.78
CA LEU A 108 -11.21 16.34 6.44
C LEU A 108 -9.71 16.69 6.52
N LEU A 109 -8.87 15.87 5.90
CA LEU A 109 -7.44 16.11 5.86
C LEU A 109 -7.12 17.34 5.01
N TRP A 110 -5.97 17.97 5.25
CA TRP A 110 -5.46 19.03 4.39
C TRP A 110 -5.36 18.52 2.95
N ARG A 111 -5.97 19.26 2.00
CA ARG A 111 -6.16 18.85 0.59
C ARG A 111 -6.76 17.45 0.42
N GLY A 112 -7.55 16.98 1.40
CA GLY A 112 -8.15 15.65 1.41
C GLY A 112 -9.03 15.37 0.18
N GLY A 113 -9.68 16.39 -0.38
CA GLY A 113 -10.45 16.26 -1.61
C GLY A 113 -9.61 15.97 -2.86
N GLU A 114 -8.40 16.55 -2.96
CA GLU A 114 -7.49 16.30 -4.07
C GLU A 114 -6.83 14.93 -3.94
N PHE A 115 -6.39 14.57 -2.73
CA PHE A 115 -5.89 13.22 -2.45
C PHE A 115 -6.94 12.16 -2.78
N TRP A 116 -8.18 12.36 -2.33
CA TRP A 116 -9.29 11.46 -2.65
C TRP A 116 -9.49 11.30 -4.15
N LYS A 117 -9.59 12.42 -4.88
CA LYS A 117 -9.79 12.41 -6.32
C LYS A 117 -8.69 11.62 -7.03
N GLU A 118 -7.42 11.96 -6.82
CA GLU A 118 -6.33 11.30 -7.54
C GLU A 118 -6.19 9.81 -7.16
N SER A 119 -6.43 9.42 -5.90
CA SER A 119 -6.48 8.01 -5.52
C SER A 119 -7.63 7.26 -6.19
N MET A 120 -8.81 7.86 -6.29
CA MET A 120 -9.96 7.28 -7.00
C MET A 120 -9.70 7.15 -8.50
N ASP A 121 -8.98 8.09 -9.11
CA ASP A 121 -8.60 8.04 -10.53
C ASP A 121 -7.65 6.87 -10.82
N LEU A 122 -6.66 6.63 -9.94
CA LEU A 122 -5.79 5.47 -10.04
C LEU A 122 -6.52 4.14 -9.79
N LEU A 123 -7.45 4.10 -8.84
CA LEU A 123 -8.27 2.91 -8.60
C LEU A 123 -9.10 2.52 -9.81
N ARG A 124 -9.75 3.50 -10.46
CA ARG A 124 -10.50 3.27 -11.70
C ARG A 124 -9.62 2.74 -12.83
N SER A 125 -8.37 3.22 -12.91
CA SER A 125 -7.40 2.77 -13.89
C SER A 125 -6.96 1.32 -13.62
N ALA A 126 -6.74 0.97 -12.35
CA ALA A 126 -6.41 -0.39 -11.93
C ALA A 126 -7.58 -1.36 -12.14
N GLU A 127 -8.82 -0.99 -11.78
CA GLU A 127 -10.03 -1.79 -12.04
C GLU A 127 -10.18 -2.12 -13.53
N LYS A 128 -10.06 -1.10 -14.40
CA LYS A 128 -10.14 -1.30 -15.85
C LYS A 128 -9.10 -2.31 -16.36
N ALA A 129 -7.87 -2.24 -15.85
CA ALA A 129 -6.82 -3.17 -16.24
C ALA A 129 -7.06 -4.60 -15.71
N ASN A 130 -7.65 -4.73 -14.53
CA ASN A 130 -8.02 -6.01 -13.94
C ASN A 130 -9.14 -6.72 -14.74
N ASP A 131 -10.15 -5.96 -15.20
CA ASP A 131 -11.25 -6.50 -15.99
C ASP A 131 -10.78 -7.04 -17.35
N THR A 132 -9.80 -6.37 -17.97
CA THR A 132 -9.20 -6.82 -19.24
C THR A 132 -8.38 -8.11 -19.13
N ALA A 133 -7.96 -8.49 -17.92
CA ALA A 133 -7.11 -9.66 -17.69
C ALA A 133 -7.89 -11.00 -17.60
N GLY A 134 -9.23 -10.98 -17.74
CA GLY A 134 -10.04 -12.18 -17.93
C GLY A 134 -9.93 -13.21 -16.80
N SER A 135 -9.88 -12.79 -15.54
CA SER A 135 -9.80 -13.75 -14.43
C SER A 135 -11.17 -14.36 -14.12
N ASP A 136 -11.45 -15.53 -14.69
CA ASP A 136 -12.51 -16.49 -14.30
C ASP A 136 -12.27 -17.12 -12.90
N ARG A 137 -11.60 -16.40 -11.99
CA ARG A 137 -11.44 -16.83 -10.60
C ARG A 137 -12.39 -16.05 -9.72
N ASP A 138 -13.57 -16.63 -9.51
CA ASP A 138 -14.27 -16.52 -8.23
C ASP A 138 -13.23 -16.75 -7.12
N ASP A 139 -12.75 -15.69 -6.45
CA ASP A 139 -12.81 -15.71 -4.98
C ASP A 139 -12.43 -14.41 -4.24
N GLU A 140 -11.81 -13.37 -4.82
CA GLU A 140 -11.69 -12.14 -4.02
C GLU A 140 -11.68 -10.83 -4.82
N SER A 141 -12.66 -9.98 -4.49
CA SER A 141 -12.83 -8.64 -5.02
C SER A 141 -11.57 -7.79 -4.84
N LEU A 142 -11.26 -6.97 -5.85
CA LEU A 142 -10.23 -5.94 -5.75
C LEU A 142 -10.63 -4.86 -4.74
N ILE A 143 -11.91 -4.46 -4.77
CA ILE A 143 -12.48 -3.36 -4.00
C ILE A 143 -13.83 -3.79 -3.44
N TRP A 144 -14.06 -3.49 -2.16
CA TRP A 144 -15.34 -3.59 -1.49
C TRP A 144 -15.93 -2.21 -1.25
N ARG A 145 -17.03 -1.90 -1.94
CA ARG A 145 -17.72 -0.60 -1.92
C ARG A 145 -18.87 -0.58 -0.91
N ARG A 146 -18.53 -0.79 0.36
CA ARG A 146 -19.50 -1.01 1.46
C ARG A 146 -19.49 0.09 2.52
N GLY A 147 -18.58 1.05 2.36
CA GLY A 147 -18.34 2.11 3.33
C GLY A 147 -17.48 1.67 4.50
N ILE A 148 -17.24 2.62 5.41
CA ILE A 148 -16.53 2.42 6.67
C ILE A 148 -17.35 3.04 7.78
N LEU A 149 -17.55 2.31 8.88
CA LEU A 149 -18.25 2.78 10.07
C LEU A 149 -17.28 3.02 11.22
N ARG A 150 -17.44 4.14 11.93
CA ARG A 150 -16.60 4.54 13.06
C ARG A 150 -17.46 4.80 14.30
N PRO A 151 -17.64 3.80 15.17
CA PRO A 151 -18.16 4.03 16.51
C PRO A 151 -17.09 4.68 17.42
N PRO A 152 -17.41 5.73 18.18
CA PRO A 152 -16.55 6.23 19.25
C PRO A 152 -16.64 5.34 20.50
N THR A 153 -15.52 5.22 21.20
CA THR A 153 -15.41 4.47 22.47
C THR A 153 -15.35 5.37 23.70
N THR A 154 -15.32 6.70 23.52
CA THR A 154 -15.28 7.69 24.61
C THR A 154 -16.14 8.92 24.26
N GLU A 155 -16.73 9.56 25.28
CA GLU A 155 -17.57 10.76 25.11
C GLU A 155 -16.81 11.87 24.36
N LYS A 156 -15.56 12.15 24.76
CA LYS A 156 -14.71 13.11 24.08
C LYS A 156 -14.51 12.79 22.58
N ALA A 157 -14.39 11.52 22.22
CA ALA A 157 -14.30 11.13 20.81
C ALA A 157 -15.64 11.33 20.09
N ALA A 158 -16.76 11.05 20.75
CA ALA A 158 -18.10 11.27 20.21
C ALA A 158 -18.34 12.75 19.87
N ASP A 159 -18.05 13.66 20.80
CA ASP A 159 -18.20 15.11 20.58
C ASP A 159 -17.39 15.60 19.38
N ILE A 160 -16.11 15.20 19.33
CA ILE A 160 -15.20 15.56 18.24
C ILE A 160 -15.70 15.00 16.91
N LEU A 161 -16.20 13.76 16.88
CA LEU A 161 -16.71 13.15 15.65
C LEU A 161 -17.98 13.86 15.17
N LEU A 162 -18.89 14.18 16.09
CA LEU A 162 -20.13 14.89 15.77
C LEU A 162 -19.86 16.28 15.20
N GLU A 163 -18.95 17.04 15.83
CA GLU A 163 -18.52 18.36 15.35
C GLU A 163 -17.92 18.26 13.94
N ASN A 164 -16.94 17.36 13.74
CA ASN A 164 -16.25 17.26 12.47
C ASN A 164 -17.11 16.66 11.34
N ALA A 165 -18.13 15.85 11.66
CA ALA A 165 -19.05 15.29 10.68
C ALA A 165 -19.85 16.36 9.93
N GLN A 166 -20.00 17.54 10.51
CA GLN A 166 -20.69 18.69 9.89
C GLN A 166 -19.94 19.25 8.68
N SER A 167 -18.61 19.06 8.61
CA SER A 167 -17.76 19.55 7.52
C SER A 167 -17.13 18.38 6.76
N CYS A 168 -17.90 17.78 5.85
CA CYS A 168 -17.47 16.63 5.05
C CYS A 168 -17.23 16.97 3.57
N LEU A 169 -16.46 16.11 2.90
CA LEU A 169 -16.26 16.16 1.46
C LEU A 169 -17.47 15.55 0.75
N GLN A 170 -18.08 16.28 -0.19
CA GLN A 170 -19.27 15.81 -0.92
C GLN A 170 -19.05 14.45 -1.63
N SER A 171 -17.87 14.24 -2.23
CA SER A 171 -17.51 12.99 -2.92
C SER A 171 -17.16 11.84 -1.97
N CYS A 172 -17.21 12.06 -0.65
CA CYS A 172 -17.09 11.03 0.38
C CYS A 172 -17.82 11.48 1.66
N SER A 173 -19.14 11.69 1.59
CA SER A 173 -19.91 12.30 2.70
C SER A 173 -19.84 11.51 4.02
N LEU A 174 -20.14 12.20 5.12
CA LEU A 174 -20.28 11.59 6.45
C LEU A 174 -21.75 11.56 6.86
N GLN A 175 -22.18 10.46 7.47
CA GLN A 175 -23.50 10.30 8.07
C GLN A 175 -23.33 10.00 9.57
N VAL A 176 -24.14 10.65 10.40
CA VAL A 176 -24.19 10.37 11.83
C VAL A 176 -25.36 9.43 12.07
N LEU A 177 -25.08 8.29 12.70
CA LEU A 177 -26.03 7.22 12.96
C LEU A 177 -26.18 7.01 14.48
N ASP A 178 -27.38 6.64 14.90
CA ASP A 178 -27.65 6.08 16.22
C ASP A 178 -27.32 4.57 16.27
N SER A 179 -27.50 3.94 17.43
CA SER A 179 -27.25 2.50 17.61
C SER A 179 -28.06 1.65 16.67
N ASP A 180 -29.36 1.95 16.52
CA ASP A 180 -30.27 1.13 15.72
C ASP A 180 -29.89 1.18 14.24
N ALA A 181 -29.59 2.36 13.71
CA ALA A 181 -29.13 2.52 12.34
C ALA A 181 -27.77 1.87 12.09
N ALA A 182 -26.83 1.99 13.04
CA ALA A 182 -25.53 1.35 12.94
C ALA A 182 -25.64 -0.19 13.00
N GLN A 183 -26.51 -0.74 13.85
CA GLN A 183 -26.74 -2.19 13.96
C GLN A 183 -27.49 -2.77 12.77
N ARG A 184 -28.31 -1.98 12.07
CA ARG A 184 -28.87 -2.38 10.76
C ARG A 184 -27.78 -2.58 9.69
N LEU A 185 -26.69 -1.80 9.74
CA LEU A 185 -25.55 -1.96 8.82
C LEU A 185 -24.63 -3.10 9.23
N ILE A 186 -24.39 -3.25 10.54
CA ILE A 186 -23.52 -4.28 11.11
C ILE A 186 -24.26 -4.95 12.28
N PRO A 187 -24.96 -6.07 12.05
CA PRO A 187 -25.57 -6.83 13.13
C PRO A 187 -24.55 -7.23 14.19
N GLY A 188 -24.90 -7.06 15.47
CA GLY A 188 -24.01 -7.37 16.60
C GLY A 188 -22.94 -6.32 16.89
N LEU A 189 -22.98 -5.16 16.22
CA LEU A 189 -22.11 -4.02 16.55
C LEU A 189 -22.45 -3.44 17.93
N HIS A 190 -21.42 -3.19 18.73
CA HIS A 190 -21.54 -2.47 19.99
C HIS A 190 -21.32 -0.96 19.77
N VAL A 191 -22.31 -0.15 20.13
CA VAL A 191 -22.31 1.31 19.93
C VAL A 191 -22.54 1.98 21.30
N PRO A 192 -21.50 2.07 22.16
CA PRO A 192 -21.68 2.39 23.59
C PRO A 192 -22.26 3.78 23.85
N LEU A 193 -22.12 4.71 22.90
CA LEU A 193 -22.49 6.13 23.05
C LEU A 193 -23.68 6.52 22.17
N ASN A 194 -24.42 5.53 21.66
CA ASN A 194 -25.52 5.74 20.71
C ASN A 194 -25.16 6.63 19.51
N LEU A 195 -23.91 6.54 19.05
CA LEU A 195 -23.35 7.37 17.99
C LEU A 195 -22.38 6.54 17.15
N ALA A 196 -22.48 6.63 15.83
CA ALA A 196 -21.45 6.18 14.91
C ALA A 196 -21.36 7.11 13.70
N VAL A 197 -20.15 7.36 13.19
CA VAL A 197 -19.95 8.08 11.93
C VAL A 197 -19.78 7.06 10.81
N TYR A 198 -20.68 7.10 9.84
CA TYR A 198 -20.64 6.26 8.65
C TYR A 198 -20.11 7.04 7.43
N MET A 199 -19.16 6.43 6.73
CA MET A 199 -18.59 6.89 5.48
C MET A 199 -19.07 5.97 4.34
N PRO A 200 -20.25 6.17 3.75
CA PRO A 200 -20.83 5.25 2.76
C PRO A 200 -19.96 5.05 1.51
N LEU A 201 -19.25 6.09 1.08
CA LEU A 201 -18.41 6.04 -0.12
C LEU A 201 -16.96 5.66 0.15
N ALA A 202 -16.58 5.43 1.41
CA ALA A 202 -15.27 4.92 1.75
C ALA A 202 -15.10 3.45 1.30
N LEU A 203 -13.86 3.05 1.05
CA LEU A 203 -13.56 1.77 0.42
C LEU A 203 -12.70 0.90 1.32
N ASN A 204 -12.89 -0.41 1.20
CA ASN A 204 -11.88 -1.39 1.57
C ASN A 204 -11.30 -1.98 0.27
N ILE A 205 -9.99 -2.06 0.15
CA ILE A 205 -9.28 -2.47 -1.06
C ILE A 205 -8.32 -3.58 -0.69
N ASN A 206 -8.19 -4.61 -1.54
CA ASN A 206 -7.08 -5.56 -1.41
C ASN A 206 -5.80 -4.87 -1.94
N PRO A 207 -4.84 -4.46 -1.10
CA PRO A 207 -3.75 -3.59 -1.55
C PRO A 207 -2.80 -4.28 -2.52
N ARG A 208 -2.54 -5.58 -2.32
CA ARG A 208 -1.66 -6.35 -3.20
C ARG A 208 -2.28 -6.49 -4.59
N LYS A 209 -3.56 -6.89 -4.66
CA LYS A 209 -4.28 -6.97 -5.94
C LYS A 209 -4.37 -5.60 -6.62
N TYR A 210 -4.60 -4.53 -5.85
CA TYR A 210 -4.62 -3.16 -6.38
C TYR A 210 -3.29 -2.76 -7.00
N LEU A 211 -2.17 -3.02 -6.33
CA LEU A 211 -0.84 -2.69 -6.87
C LEU A 211 -0.52 -3.52 -8.12
N GLN A 212 -0.89 -4.80 -8.14
CA GLN A 212 -0.76 -5.66 -9.31
C GLN A 212 -1.58 -5.13 -10.49
N ALA A 213 -2.85 -4.78 -10.25
CA ALA A 213 -3.73 -4.21 -11.27
C ALA A 213 -3.25 -2.84 -11.77
N LEU A 214 -2.73 -1.98 -10.88
CA LEU A 214 -2.13 -0.70 -11.26
C LEU A 214 -0.85 -0.88 -12.10
N PHE A 215 -0.03 -1.89 -11.76
CA PHE A 215 1.12 -2.25 -12.57
C PHE A 215 0.71 -2.73 -13.98
N SER A 216 -0.31 -3.58 -14.08
CA SER A 216 -0.89 -3.97 -15.37
C SER A 216 -1.46 -2.78 -16.13
N ALA A 217 -2.07 -1.80 -15.44
CA ALA A 217 -2.52 -0.57 -16.07
C ALA A 217 -1.36 0.22 -16.70
N CYS A 218 -0.20 0.31 -16.01
CA CYS A 218 1.01 0.91 -16.57
C CYS A 218 1.50 0.17 -17.82
N GLN A 219 1.52 -1.17 -17.78
CA GLN A 219 1.88 -1.99 -18.95
C GLN A 219 0.94 -1.74 -20.14
N ASN A 220 -0.37 -1.70 -19.89
CA ASN A 220 -1.36 -1.43 -20.94
C ASN A 220 -1.12 -0.06 -21.58
N VAL A 221 -0.87 0.99 -20.79
CA VAL A 221 -0.55 2.33 -21.31
C VAL A 221 0.72 2.32 -22.17
N ALA A 222 1.76 1.60 -21.74
CA ALA A 222 3.01 1.51 -22.50
C ALA A 222 2.81 0.75 -23.83
N ASN A 223 2.09 -0.37 -23.79
CA ASN A 223 1.77 -1.19 -24.96
C ASN A 223 0.87 -0.46 -25.96
N GLU A 224 -0.18 0.24 -25.48
CA GLU A 224 -1.07 1.05 -26.32
C GLU A 224 -0.30 2.18 -27.02
N ALA A 225 0.62 2.84 -26.32
CA ALA A 225 1.45 3.88 -26.92
C ALA A 225 2.39 3.31 -27.97
N SER A 226 3.07 2.19 -27.68
CA SER A 226 4.01 1.55 -28.60
C SER A 226 3.34 0.87 -29.81
N ALA A 227 2.03 0.63 -29.76
CA ALA A 227 1.24 0.23 -30.92
C ALA A 227 0.92 1.41 -31.87
N SER A 228 1.08 2.66 -31.41
CA SER A 228 0.96 3.85 -32.25
C SER A 228 2.27 4.11 -33.01
N SER A 229 2.17 4.62 -34.24
CA SER A 229 3.34 5.04 -35.01
C SER A 229 3.97 6.36 -34.52
N SER A 230 3.32 7.07 -33.59
CA SER A 230 3.72 8.41 -33.15
C SER A 230 4.25 8.48 -31.72
N GLU A 231 4.05 7.44 -30.89
CA GLU A 231 4.51 7.39 -29.50
C GLU A 231 5.30 6.10 -29.28
N GLN A 232 6.32 6.12 -28.42
CA GLN A 232 7.00 4.90 -27.96
C GLN A 232 7.17 4.97 -26.45
N LYS A 233 6.59 4.01 -25.74
CA LYS A 233 6.69 3.93 -24.27
C LYS A 233 7.07 2.52 -23.84
N GLU A 234 8.06 2.44 -22.97
CA GLU A 234 8.55 1.21 -22.37
C GLU A 234 8.31 1.26 -20.86
N PHE A 235 7.90 0.12 -20.29
CA PHE A 235 7.65 -0.01 -18.86
C PHE A 235 8.10 -1.38 -18.38
N ASN A 236 9.17 -1.39 -17.57
CA ASN A 236 9.84 -2.60 -17.13
C ASN A 236 9.87 -2.71 -15.61
N LEU A 237 9.93 -3.95 -15.11
CA LEU A 237 10.13 -4.27 -13.70
C LEU A 237 11.39 -5.09 -13.53
N TYR A 238 12.25 -4.66 -12.62
CA TYR A 238 13.48 -5.31 -12.23
C TYR A 238 13.37 -5.72 -10.77
N ASN A 239 13.43 -7.03 -10.51
CA ASN A 239 13.42 -7.57 -9.15
C ASN A 239 14.82 -7.53 -8.56
N GLU A 240 15.32 -6.33 -8.28
CA GLU A 240 16.70 -6.10 -7.89
C GLU A 240 16.78 -5.30 -6.58
N HIS A 241 17.77 -5.66 -5.76
CA HIS A 241 18.14 -4.88 -4.58
C HIS A 241 18.90 -3.62 -5.00
N ILE A 242 18.75 -2.56 -4.22
CA ILE A 242 19.37 -1.26 -4.50
C ILE A 242 20.30 -0.91 -3.34
N ASP A 243 21.60 -1.04 -3.58
CA ASP A 243 22.64 -0.75 -2.59
C ASP A 243 22.98 0.74 -2.50
N ASN A 244 22.98 1.43 -3.64
CA ASN A 244 23.36 2.84 -3.76
C ASN A 244 22.68 3.50 -4.97
N LEU A 245 22.64 4.83 -5.00
CA LEU A 245 22.06 5.63 -6.07
C LEU A 245 23.02 5.82 -7.25
N HIS A 246 24.33 5.78 -7.02
CA HIS A 246 25.32 6.01 -8.07
C HIS A 246 25.26 4.97 -9.20
N GLN A 247 24.78 3.76 -8.94
CA GLN A 247 24.59 2.72 -9.97
C GLN A 247 23.60 3.12 -11.07
N PHE A 248 22.77 4.14 -10.85
CA PHE A 248 21.83 4.67 -11.84
C PHE A 248 22.33 5.95 -12.53
N SER A 249 23.46 6.50 -12.09
CA SER A 249 24.03 7.72 -12.64
C SER A 249 24.54 7.48 -14.06
N GLY A 250 24.05 8.27 -15.02
CA GLY A 250 24.49 8.24 -16.42
C GLY A 250 23.56 7.47 -17.38
N ASP A 251 22.74 6.56 -16.86
CA ASP A 251 21.79 5.77 -17.66
C ASP A 251 20.38 6.37 -17.72
N TYR A 252 20.05 7.21 -16.73
CA TYR A 252 18.74 7.81 -16.52
C TYR A 252 18.79 9.34 -16.51
N ASP A 253 17.74 9.97 -17.01
CA ASP A 253 17.54 11.42 -16.90
C ASP A 253 17.07 11.79 -15.48
N ALA A 254 16.27 10.93 -14.85
CA ALA A 254 15.91 11.07 -13.46
C ALA A 254 15.72 9.73 -12.74
N VAL A 255 16.05 9.71 -11.46
CA VAL A 255 15.85 8.59 -10.53
C VAL A 255 14.89 9.05 -9.43
N ILE A 256 13.75 8.37 -9.29
CA ILE A 256 12.71 8.70 -8.33
C ILE A 256 12.71 7.67 -7.20
N ILE A 257 13.12 8.08 -6.01
CA ILE A 257 13.26 7.24 -4.82
C ILE A 257 11.90 7.09 -4.11
N CYS A 258 11.35 5.88 -4.15
CA CYS A 258 10.05 5.50 -3.60
C CYS A 258 10.15 4.31 -2.61
N LEU A 259 11.31 4.13 -1.96
CA LEU A 259 11.68 2.97 -1.15
C LEU A 259 11.00 2.88 0.23
N GLY A 260 10.08 3.81 0.54
CA GLY A 260 9.36 3.82 1.81
C GLY A 260 10.30 3.83 3.02
N GLY A 261 10.12 2.87 3.93
CA GLY A 261 10.96 2.74 5.12
C GLY A 261 12.43 2.48 4.82
N LYS A 262 12.75 1.88 3.67
CA LYS A 262 14.13 1.55 3.27
C LYS A 262 14.89 2.73 2.66
N ALA A 263 14.25 3.88 2.43
CA ALA A 263 14.94 5.04 1.86
C ALA A 263 16.15 5.47 2.70
N SER A 264 16.09 5.33 4.03
CA SER A 264 17.19 5.67 4.94
C SER A 264 18.33 4.64 4.97
N SER A 265 18.19 3.47 4.35
CA SER A 265 19.29 2.49 4.25
C SER A 265 20.25 2.80 3.10
N LEU A 266 19.87 3.70 2.19
CA LEU A 266 20.77 4.18 1.14
C LEU A 266 21.87 5.06 1.76
N PRO A 267 23.15 4.81 1.45
CA PRO A 267 24.27 5.60 1.96
C PRO A 267 24.10 7.11 1.75
N GLU A 268 23.60 7.50 0.57
CA GLU A 268 23.44 8.89 0.15
C GLU A 268 22.35 9.63 0.93
N LEU A 269 21.40 8.89 1.53
CA LEU A 269 20.25 9.43 2.27
C LEU A 269 20.32 9.15 3.78
N THR A 270 21.37 8.47 4.24
CA THR A 270 21.58 8.15 5.65
C THR A 270 21.58 9.43 6.48
N ASN A 271 20.71 9.50 7.49
CA ASN A 271 20.50 10.68 8.33
C ASN A 271 20.10 11.97 7.56
N LYS A 272 19.66 11.86 6.30
CA LYS A 272 19.24 13.01 5.48
C LYS A 272 17.74 13.25 5.43
N LEU A 273 16.95 12.22 5.66
CA LEU A 273 15.49 12.30 5.65
C LEU A 273 14.93 12.39 7.07
N PRO A 274 14.00 13.32 7.37
CA PRO A 274 13.36 13.42 8.69
C PRO A 274 12.24 12.37 8.85
N LEU A 275 12.55 11.11 8.56
CA LEU A 275 11.63 9.98 8.64
C LEU A 275 11.84 9.22 9.96
N ARG A 276 10.73 8.73 10.52
CA ARG A 276 10.74 7.78 11.64
C ARG A 276 10.12 6.48 11.18
N THR A 277 10.73 5.37 11.51
CA THR A 277 10.16 4.06 11.21
C THR A 277 9.13 3.66 12.24
N CYS A 278 8.06 3.03 11.78
CA CYS A 278 7.04 2.42 12.62
C CYS A 278 6.56 1.11 12.02
N ARG A 279 7.01 -0.01 12.60
CA ARG A 279 6.52 -1.35 12.24
C ARG A 279 5.08 -1.50 12.75
N GLY A 280 4.24 -2.11 11.93
CA GLY A 280 2.86 -2.42 12.24
C GLY A 280 2.53 -3.84 11.85
N VAL A 281 2.03 -4.60 12.80
CA VAL A 281 1.56 -5.98 12.62
C VAL A 281 0.04 -5.96 12.46
N ILE A 282 -0.44 -6.77 11.52
CA ILE A 282 -1.85 -6.98 11.20
C ILE A 282 -2.13 -8.47 11.37
N ALA A 283 -3.18 -8.80 12.13
CA ALA A 283 -3.64 -10.16 12.32
C ALA A 283 -4.83 -10.43 11.38
N GLU A 284 -4.81 -11.57 10.72
CA GLU A 284 -5.87 -12.05 9.84
C GLU A 284 -6.68 -13.11 10.56
N PHE A 285 -8.00 -12.98 10.52
CA PHE A 285 -8.94 -13.91 11.10
C PHE A 285 -9.92 -14.41 10.05
N GLN A 286 -10.37 -15.64 10.23
CA GLN A 286 -11.37 -16.27 9.40
C GLN A 286 -12.54 -16.76 10.23
N LEU A 287 -13.75 -16.62 9.71
CA LEU A 287 -14.93 -17.17 10.33
C LEU A 287 -14.93 -18.70 10.16
N PRO A 288 -15.15 -19.50 11.23
CA PRO A 288 -15.20 -20.95 11.12
C PRO A 288 -16.23 -21.42 10.08
N SER A 289 -15.85 -22.41 9.26
CA SER A 289 -16.64 -22.86 8.10
C SER A 289 -18.04 -23.39 8.43
N ASP A 290 -18.24 -23.86 9.65
CA ASP A 290 -19.50 -24.37 10.20
C ASP A 290 -20.41 -23.26 10.78
N THR A 291 -19.94 -22.02 10.80
CA THR A 291 -20.73 -20.89 11.29
C THR A 291 -21.86 -20.55 10.31
N VAL A 292 -23.10 -20.65 10.79
CA VAL A 292 -24.30 -20.32 10.01
C VAL A 292 -24.39 -18.83 9.72
N GLU A 293 -24.10 -17.98 10.72
CA GLU A 293 -24.15 -16.51 10.60
C GLU A 293 -22.84 -15.95 10.03
N LYS A 294 -22.88 -15.45 8.80
CA LYS A 294 -21.74 -14.80 8.14
C LYS A 294 -21.76 -13.30 8.32
N TYR A 295 -20.60 -12.65 8.18
CA TYR A 295 -20.55 -11.20 8.09
C TYR A 295 -21.32 -10.72 6.86
N GLY A 296 -22.12 -9.65 7.02
CA GLY A 296 -22.99 -9.17 5.96
C GLY A 296 -22.21 -8.82 4.70
N SER A 297 -22.66 -9.33 3.55
CA SER A 297 -21.97 -9.08 2.27
C SER A 297 -21.94 -7.61 1.89
N GLN A 298 -22.87 -6.79 2.41
CA GLN A 298 -22.94 -5.33 2.23
C GLN A 298 -22.52 -4.55 3.48
N SER A 299 -22.11 -5.22 4.56
CA SER A 299 -21.72 -4.56 5.80
C SER A 299 -20.38 -3.82 5.64
N PRO A 300 -20.26 -2.58 6.16
CA PRO A 300 -19.03 -1.78 6.06
C PRO A 300 -17.87 -2.38 6.84
N SER A 301 -16.65 -1.92 6.55
CA SER A 301 -15.51 -2.13 7.46
C SER A 301 -15.62 -1.24 8.71
N ILE A 302 -14.96 -1.61 9.80
CA ILE A 302 -15.03 -0.87 11.08
C ILE A 302 -13.72 -0.15 11.34
N LEU A 303 -13.79 1.12 11.71
CA LEU A 303 -12.63 1.94 12.07
C LEU A 303 -12.76 2.44 13.52
N SER A 304 -12.11 1.76 14.46
CA SER A 304 -12.03 2.14 15.88
C SER A 304 -10.55 2.20 16.35
N ASP A 305 -10.28 1.96 17.63
CA ASP A 305 -8.92 1.91 18.20
C ASP A 305 -8.07 0.80 17.57
N ALA A 306 -8.71 -0.32 17.22
CA ALA A 306 -8.27 -1.21 16.16
C ALA A 306 -9.25 -1.11 14.99
N TRP A 307 -8.74 -1.16 13.77
CA TRP A 307 -9.56 -1.25 12.58
C TRP A 307 -9.83 -2.72 12.23
N LEU A 308 -11.01 -3.00 11.69
CA LEU A 308 -11.43 -4.29 11.15
C LEU A 308 -11.76 -4.11 9.66
N ALA A 309 -10.85 -4.57 8.80
CA ALA A 309 -10.99 -4.51 7.35
C ALA A 309 -11.54 -5.84 6.83
N PHE A 310 -12.86 -5.91 6.64
CA PHE A 310 -13.53 -7.11 6.15
C PHE A 310 -13.31 -7.31 4.64
N GLN A 311 -12.68 -8.43 4.29
CA GLN A 311 -12.32 -8.83 2.93
C GLN A 311 -13.28 -9.91 2.40
N GLY A 312 -14.56 -9.77 2.74
CA GLY A 312 -15.61 -10.72 2.38
C GLY A 312 -16.44 -11.10 3.61
N PRO A 313 -17.36 -12.07 3.48
CA PRO A 313 -18.21 -12.52 4.60
C PRO A 313 -17.45 -13.31 5.67
N CYS A 314 -16.31 -13.89 5.32
CA CYS A 314 -15.59 -14.84 6.17
C CYS A 314 -14.14 -14.45 6.49
N THR A 315 -13.63 -13.34 5.96
CA THR A 315 -12.22 -12.94 6.16
C THR A 315 -12.13 -11.51 6.66
N VAL A 316 -11.33 -11.27 7.68
CA VAL A 316 -11.10 -9.94 8.25
C VAL A 316 -9.64 -9.76 8.63
N SER A 317 -9.08 -8.61 8.26
CA SER A 317 -7.81 -8.16 8.81
C SER A 317 -8.06 -7.18 9.95
N VAL A 318 -7.40 -7.39 11.08
CA VAL A 318 -7.47 -6.53 12.26
C VAL A 318 -6.12 -5.87 12.45
N GLY A 319 -6.10 -4.55 12.61
CA GLY A 319 -4.84 -3.87 12.82
C GLY A 319 -4.92 -2.44 13.31
N SER A 320 -3.78 -1.76 13.41
CA SER A 320 -2.45 -2.38 13.44
C SER A 320 -1.74 -1.98 14.73
N THR A 321 -0.77 -2.78 15.16
CA THR A 321 0.14 -2.39 16.25
C THR A 321 1.00 -1.19 15.83
N TRP A 322 1.72 -0.57 16.78
CA TRP A 322 2.58 0.59 16.56
C TRP A 322 3.92 0.46 17.27
N GLN A 323 4.88 -0.18 16.61
CA GLN A 323 6.25 -0.32 17.10
C GLN A 323 7.15 0.76 16.50
N TRP A 324 7.32 1.86 17.24
CA TRP A 324 8.16 3.00 16.83
C TRP A 324 9.65 2.69 16.90
N LYS A 325 10.44 3.34 16.04
CA LYS A 325 11.90 3.19 15.96
C LYS A 325 12.37 1.76 15.64
N SER A 326 11.50 0.98 15.01
CA SER A 326 11.85 -0.37 14.55
C SER A 326 12.71 -0.29 13.29
N ASP A 327 13.76 -1.08 13.23
CA ASP A 327 14.62 -1.35 12.08
C ASP A 327 14.28 -2.71 11.43
N ASN A 328 13.24 -3.39 11.91
CA ASN A 328 12.81 -4.67 11.36
C ASN A 328 11.97 -4.45 10.09
N HIS A 329 12.65 -4.54 8.94
CA HIS A 329 12.07 -4.47 7.60
C HIS A 329 11.52 -5.81 7.09
N ASP A 330 11.64 -6.89 7.86
CA ASP A 330 11.21 -8.23 7.45
C ASP A 330 9.67 -8.30 7.38
N PRO A 331 9.07 -8.71 6.25
CA PRO A 331 7.61 -8.85 6.15
C PRO A 331 7.05 -10.02 6.96
N SER A 332 7.90 -10.99 7.34
CA SER A 332 7.52 -12.13 8.18
C SER A 332 7.28 -11.70 9.63
N VAL A 333 6.44 -12.46 10.32
CA VAL A 333 6.05 -12.25 11.71
C VAL A 333 6.26 -13.56 12.43
N SER A 334 7.05 -13.55 13.52
CA SER A 334 7.24 -14.74 14.35
C SER A 334 5.98 -15.08 15.14
N ASP A 335 5.85 -16.32 15.60
CA ASP A 335 4.70 -16.74 16.41
C ASP A 335 4.54 -15.87 17.67
N GLU A 336 5.65 -15.46 18.28
CA GLU A 336 5.65 -14.59 19.45
C GLU A 336 5.20 -13.16 19.14
N GLU A 337 5.66 -12.59 18.01
CA GLU A 337 5.21 -11.26 17.56
C GLU A 337 3.72 -11.30 17.18
N ALA A 338 3.26 -12.38 16.55
CA ALA A 338 1.86 -12.59 16.19
C ALA A 338 0.96 -12.72 17.43
N ARG A 339 1.39 -13.48 18.44
CA ARG A 339 0.69 -13.63 19.72
C ARG A 339 0.56 -12.29 20.44
N THR A 340 1.67 -11.56 20.56
CA THR A 340 1.70 -10.22 21.17
C THR A 340 0.77 -9.25 20.44
N ALA A 341 0.80 -9.24 19.10
CA ALA A 341 -0.08 -8.39 18.30
C ALA A 341 -1.56 -8.76 18.50
N THR A 342 -1.88 -10.04 18.58
CA THR A 342 -3.25 -10.53 18.79
C THR A 342 -3.76 -10.16 20.19
N GLU A 343 -2.94 -10.34 21.23
CA GLU A 343 -3.23 -9.94 22.61
C GLU A 343 -3.50 -8.43 22.71
N GLU A 344 -2.81 -7.60 21.91
CA GLU A 344 -3.04 -6.15 21.85
C GLU A 344 -4.31 -5.77 21.07
N LEU A 345 -4.54 -6.39 19.92
CA LEU A 345 -5.55 -5.97 18.94
C LEU A 345 -6.94 -6.54 19.22
N LEU A 346 -7.03 -7.80 19.66
CA LEU A 346 -8.31 -8.48 19.81
C LEU A 346 -9.22 -7.81 20.85
N PRO A 347 -8.75 -7.37 22.03
CA PRO A 347 -9.58 -6.63 22.98
C PRO A 347 -10.13 -5.31 22.42
N LYS A 348 -9.33 -4.59 21.61
CA LYS A 348 -9.75 -3.33 20.97
C LYS A 348 -10.81 -3.58 19.90
N ALA A 349 -10.68 -4.66 19.15
CA ALA A 349 -11.62 -5.05 18.12
C ALA A 349 -12.94 -5.56 18.72
N SER A 350 -12.88 -6.42 19.74
CA SER A 350 -14.07 -6.99 20.40
C SER A 350 -14.87 -5.95 21.19
N ALA A 351 -14.23 -4.86 21.63
CA ALA A 351 -14.92 -3.73 22.28
C ALA A 351 -15.99 -3.09 21.39
N VAL A 352 -15.83 -3.11 20.05
CA VAL A 352 -16.81 -2.54 19.10
C VAL A 352 -17.55 -3.61 18.30
N TYR A 353 -16.95 -4.78 18.09
CA TYR A 353 -17.57 -5.90 17.40
C TYR A 353 -17.30 -7.21 18.16
N PRO A 354 -18.08 -7.52 19.22
CA PRO A 354 -17.84 -8.68 20.09
C PRO A 354 -17.80 -10.03 19.33
N GLY A 355 -18.50 -10.12 18.19
CA GLY A 355 -18.51 -11.30 17.34
C GLY A 355 -17.14 -11.74 16.85
N ILE A 356 -16.14 -10.84 16.78
CA ILE A 356 -14.77 -11.17 16.34
C ILE A 356 -14.09 -12.22 17.22
N SER A 357 -14.47 -12.34 18.48
CA SER A 357 -13.90 -13.33 19.42
C SER A 357 -14.24 -14.77 19.05
N LYS A 358 -15.17 -14.99 18.12
CA LYS A 358 -15.53 -16.30 17.57
C LYS A 358 -14.77 -16.66 16.29
N TRP A 359 -13.92 -15.77 15.80
CA TRP A 359 -13.18 -15.96 14.56
C TRP A 359 -11.82 -16.60 14.86
N ASP A 360 -11.39 -17.49 13.98
CA ASP A 360 -10.12 -18.19 14.12
C ASP A 360 -8.99 -17.32 13.58
N TYR A 361 -7.91 -17.23 14.35
CA TYR A 361 -6.67 -16.62 13.88
C TYR A 361 -6.07 -17.48 12.75
N VAL A 362 -5.72 -16.84 11.63
CA VAL A 362 -5.12 -17.49 10.47
C VAL A 362 -3.61 -17.24 10.45
N ARG A 363 -3.21 -15.97 10.48
CA ARG A 363 -1.82 -15.55 10.31
C ARG A 363 -1.64 -14.08 10.69
N ALA A 364 -0.38 -13.65 10.81
CA ALA A 364 -0.01 -12.26 10.97
C ALA A 364 0.96 -11.84 9.87
N ARG A 365 0.94 -10.54 9.54
CA ARG A 365 1.82 -9.92 8.55
C ARG A 365 2.27 -8.55 9.05
N ALA A 366 3.48 -8.13 8.69
CA ALA A 366 4.03 -6.86 9.13
C ALA A 366 4.51 -5.98 7.99
N GLY A 367 4.40 -4.67 8.20
CA GLY A 367 4.94 -3.67 7.30
C GLY A 367 5.58 -2.53 8.08
N ILE A 368 6.61 -1.93 7.52
CA ILE A 368 7.32 -0.80 8.10
C ILE A 368 6.88 0.52 7.45
N ARG A 369 6.25 1.38 8.25
CA ARG A 369 5.81 2.71 7.81
C ARG A 369 6.95 3.69 7.93
N ALA A 370 7.23 4.42 6.85
CA ALA A 370 8.02 5.64 6.91
C ALA A 370 7.11 6.80 7.34
N MET A 371 7.20 7.19 8.61
CA MET A 371 6.38 8.25 9.18
C MET A 371 7.11 9.60 9.03
N PRO A 372 6.48 10.59 8.36
CA PRO A 372 7.07 11.91 8.22
C PRO A 372 6.90 12.71 9.52
N PRO A 373 7.49 13.92 9.60
CA PRO A 373 7.23 14.84 10.70
C PRO A 373 5.76 15.22 10.78
N LEU A 374 5.32 15.61 11.98
CA LEU A 374 4.01 16.23 12.15
C LEU A 374 4.14 17.73 11.92
N THR A 375 3.32 18.29 11.05
CA THR A 375 3.23 19.73 10.77
C THR A 375 1.83 20.27 11.15
N ALA A 376 1.62 21.58 11.01
CA ALA A 376 0.28 22.17 11.17
C ALA A 376 -0.75 21.58 10.18
N ASN A 377 -0.31 21.13 9.00
CA ASN A 377 -1.15 20.49 8.00
C ASN A 377 -1.25 18.95 8.18
N GLY A 378 -0.68 18.43 9.26
CA GLY A 378 -0.60 17.01 9.56
C GLY A 378 0.72 16.38 9.11
N SER A 379 0.74 15.05 9.08
CA SER A 379 1.87 14.25 8.60
C SER A 379 1.78 14.08 7.09
N LEU A 380 2.45 14.97 6.35
CA LEU A 380 2.47 14.99 4.89
C LEU A 380 3.67 14.19 4.34
N PRO A 381 3.53 13.54 3.17
CA PRO A 381 4.64 12.95 2.44
C PRO A 381 5.79 13.93 2.20
N LEU A 382 7.00 13.40 2.11
CA LEU A 382 8.19 14.16 1.72
C LEU A 382 8.37 14.03 0.20
N LEU A 383 8.28 15.16 -0.51
CA LEU A 383 8.53 15.24 -1.94
C LEU A 383 9.71 16.18 -2.22
N GLY A 384 10.31 16.06 -3.40
CA GLY A 384 11.27 17.05 -3.90
C GLY A 384 12.53 16.47 -4.52
N CYS A 385 13.27 17.34 -5.20
CA CYS A 385 14.59 17.09 -5.77
C CYS A 385 15.65 16.91 -4.67
N LEU A 386 16.51 15.91 -4.81
CA LEU A 386 17.53 15.54 -3.85
C LEU A 386 18.94 15.93 -4.28
N ASN A 387 19.12 16.60 -5.43
CA ASN A 387 20.45 16.93 -5.94
C ASN A 387 21.30 17.68 -4.89
N ASP A 388 20.75 18.71 -4.25
CA ASP A 388 21.45 19.47 -3.20
C ASP A 388 21.62 18.67 -1.89
N VAL A 389 20.76 17.68 -1.66
CA VAL A 389 20.80 16.82 -0.47
C VAL A 389 21.88 15.74 -0.62
N ILE A 390 22.04 15.20 -1.82
CA ILE A 390 23.05 14.19 -2.15
C ILE A 390 24.41 14.89 -2.28
N GLY A 391 24.46 16.09 -2.85
CA GLY A 391 25.67 16.91 -2.96
C GLY A 391 26.51 16.63 -4.20
N GLU A 392 26.05 15.74 -5.08
CA GLU A 392 26.75 15.37 -6.31
C GLU A 392 26.06 15.97 -7.54
N ARG A 393 26.86 16.65 -8.37
CA ARG A 393 26.40 17.10 -9.69
C ARG A 393 26.53 15.93 -10.65
N SER A 394 25.39 15.41 -11.08
CA SER A 394 25.30 14.41 -12.14
C SER A 394 24.36 14.91 -13.24
N ASN A 395 24.47 14.33 -14.43
CA ASN A 395 23.50 14.58 -15.51
C ASN A 395 22.13 13.94 -15.25
N CYS A 396 21.99 13.23 -14.14
CA CYS A 396 20.76 12.61 -13.64
C CYS A 396 20.22 13.40 -12.44
N ALA A 397 18.91 13.69 -12.44
CA ALA A 397 18.23 14.31 -11.31
C ALA A 397 17.65 13.27 -10.35
N PHE A 398 17.88 13.43 -9.05
CA PHE A 398 17.32 12.56 -8.03
C PHE A 398 16.09 13.19 -7.40
N TRP A 399 15.00 12.43 -7.23
CA TRP A 399 13.74 12.92 -6.68
C TRP A 399 13.23 11.98 -5.59
N LEU A 400 12.49 12.50 -4.62
CA LEU A 400 11.92 11.73 -3.52
C LEU A 400 10.39 11.68 -3.60
N VAL A 401 9.84 10.49 -3.35
CA VAL A 401 8.47 10.31 -2.84
C VAL A 401 8.53 9.40 -1.61
N GLY A 402 8.60 10.00 -0.43
CA GLY A 402 8.79 9.30 0.84
C GLY A 402 7.79 9.69 1.91
N GLY A 403 7.83 9.02 3.05
CA GLY A 403 7.07 9.48 4.22
C GLY A 403 5.54 9.37 4.08
N LEU A 404 5.02 8.40 3.33
CA LEU A 404 3.57 8.22 3.15
C LEU A 404 2.84 7.81 4.45
N GLY A 405 3.59 7.34 5.46
CA GLY A 405 3.08 6.97 6.78
C GLY A 405 1.95 5.94 6.74
N ALA A 406 0.97 6.10 7.63
CA ALA A 406 -0.21 5.23 7.73
C ALA A 406 -1.29 5.51 6.67
N ARG A 407 -1.08 6.49 5.78
CA ARG A 407 -2.08 6.98 4.81
C ARG A 407 -1.60 6.86 3.37
N GLY A 408 -0.66 5.96 3.11
CA GLY A 408 -0.06 5.83 1.78
C GLY A 408 -1.06 5.59 0.66
N LEU A 409 -2.11 4.81 0.91
CA LEU A 409 -3.20 4.54 -0.05
C LEU A 409 -4.05 5.78 -0.39
N LEU A 410 -4.08 6.79 0.48
CA LEU A 410 -4.75 8.07 0.18
C LEU A 410 -3.80 9.05 -0.49
N TYR A 411 -2.54 9.09 -0.06
CA TYR A 411 -1.60 10.12 -0.52
C TYR A 411 -0.97 9.83 -1.88
N HIS A 412 -0.87 8.56 -2.27
CA HIS A 412 -0.03 8.16 -3.40
C HIS A 412 -0.46 8.75 -4.72
N GLY A 413 -1.76 8.87 -5.00
CA GLY A 413 -2.25 9.44 -6.26
C GLY A 413 -1.71 10.85 -6.50
N LEU A 414 -1.99 11.77 -5.58
CA LEU A 414 -1.54 13.15 -5.70
C LEU A 414 -0.01 13.28 -5.58
N ALA A 415 0.62 12.53 -4.66
CA ALA A 415 2.07 12.58 -4.49
C ALA A 415 2.81 12.15 -5.77
N GLY A 416 2.41 11.03 -6.37
CA GLY A 416 3.00 10.55 -7.62
C GLY A 416 2.74 11.50 -8.78
N LYS A 417 1.54 12.09 -8.86
CA LYS A 417 1.19 13.10 -9.88
C LYS A 417 2.07 14.34 -9.80
N LEU A 418 2.22 14.92 -8.61
CA LEU A 418 3.01 16.13 -8.41
C LEU A 418 4.49 15.87 -8.73
N THR A 419 5.04 14.76 -8.24
CA THR A 419 6.43 14.41 -8.53
C THR A 419 6.66 14.12 -10.00
N ALA A 420 5.79 13.37 -10.68
CA ALA A 420 5.93 13.11 -12.11
C ALA A 420 5.93 14.41 -12.93
N LYS A 421 5.06 15.38 -12.60
CA LYS A 421 5.07 16.70 -13.24
C LYS A 421 6.40 17.41 -13.06
N ALA A 422 6.88 17.48 -11.81
CA ALA A 422 8.13 18.15 -11.47
C ALA A 422 9.35 17.49 -12.15
N VAL A 423 9.36 16.16 -12.23
CA VAL A 423 10.39 15.38 -12.94
C VAL A 423 10.38 15.69 -14.44
N ILE A 424 9.20 15.63 -15.08
CA ILE A 424 9.07 15.89 -16.52
C ILE A 424 9.49 17.33 -16.87
N SER A 425 9.11 18.31 -16.05
CA SER A 425 9.50 19.71 -16.27
C SER A 425 10.88 20.06 -15.74
N SER A 426 11.56 19.15 -15.03
CA SER A 426 12.79 19.41 -14.28
C SER A 426 12.67 20.64 -13.36
N ASP A 427 11.51 20.84 -12.74
CA ASP A 427 11.20 22.01 -11.92
C ASP A 427 10.51 21.61 -10.60
N GLU A 428 11.23 21.77 -9.49
CA GLU A 428 10.70 21.49 -8.15
C GLU A 428 9.57 22.45 -7.75
N ASN A 429 9.48 23.65 -8.33
CA ASN A 429 8.43 24.63 -8.00
C ASN A 429 7.02 24.15 -8.38
N MET A 430 6.92 23.08 -9.18
CA MET A 430 5.67 22.38 -9.46
C MET A 430 5.12 21.64 -8.23
N ILE A 431 5.95 21.41 -7.21
CA ILE A 431 5.58 20.78 -5.94
C ILE A 431 5.27 21.86 -4.90
N PRO A 432 4.08 21.85 -4.29
CA PRO A 432 3.74 22.81 -3.24
C PRO A 432 4.69 22.73 -2.05
N SER A 433 5.03 23.89 -1.50
CA SER A 433 6.08 24.05 -0.50
C SER A 433 5.87 23.21 0.77
N GLU A 434 4.63 22.89 1.12
CA GLU A 434 4.28 22.04 2.26
C GLU A 434 4.85 20.61 2.15
N PHE A 435 5.13 20.14 0.93
CA PHE A 435 5.76 18.85 0.68
C PHE A 435 7.29 18.91 0.60
N THR A 436 7.88 20.10 0.45
CA THR A 436 9.33 20.31 0.29
C THR A 436 9.99 21.02 1.47
N CYS A 437 9.20 21.67 2.35
CA CYS A 437 9.68 22.44 3.50
C CYS A 437 10.51 21.63 4.50
N TRP A 438 10.42 20.30 4.46
CA TRP A 438 11.24 19.40 5.26
C TRP A 438 12.75 19.58 5.01
N LYS A 439 13.15 20.08 3.85
CA LYS A 439 14.56 20.40 3.55
C LYS A 439 15.08 21.55 4.40
N ALA A 440 14.23 22.53 4.73
CA ALA A 440 14.61 23.68 5.56
C ALA A 440 14.79 23.31 7.04
N ILE A 441 14.12 22.25 7.53
CA ILE A 441 14.18 21.80 8.93
C ILE A 441 15.62 21.38 9.34
N LYS A 442 16.44 20.99 8.36
CA LYS A 442 17.86 20.65 8.58
C LYS A 442 18.79 21.85 8.70
N ALA A 443 18.44 23.02 8.18
CA ALA A 443 19.30 24.21 8.24
C ALA A 443 19.34 24.84 9.66
N SER A 444 18.49 24.37 10.57
CA SER A 444 18.27 24.94 11.90
C SER A 444 18.69 24.02 13.06
N ARG A 445 19.59 23.05 12.83
CA ARG A 445 20.21 22.25 13.90
C ARG A 445 21.72 22.23 13.82
#